data_AF-A0A8S3J7G6-F1
#
_entry.id   AF-A0A8S3J7G6-F1
#
_cell.length_a   1.000
_cell.length_b   1.000
_cell.length_c   1.000
_cell.angle_alpha   90.00
_cell.angle_beta   90.00
_cell.angle_gamma   90.00
#
_symmetry.space_group_name_H-M   'P 1'
#
loop_
_entity.id
_entity.type
_entity.pdbx_description
1 polymer ?
#
loop_
_entity_poly.entity_id
_entity_poly.type
_entity_poly.pdbx_seq_one_letter_code
_entity_poly.pdbx_strand_id
1 'polypeptide(L)'
;VCPDDYYQLFTLHAMMTNAITPLVNGLLIGCLFHFSQAVWRQVQSKGLTTKYNEDEFFRLNVRQLISLAFVPLDQIIIGFDLICDQFDDDADDLLEYFEKTCIGEPKRRGTG
;
A
#
# COMPACT_ATOMS: atom_id res chain seq x y z
N VAL A 1 -8.95 7.00 -19.90
CA VAL A 1 -9.28 8.39 -19.51
C VAL A 1 -10.14 8.30 -18.26
N CYS A 2 -9.60 8.68 -17.11
CA CYS A 2 -10.34 8.75 -15.85
C CYS A 2 -10.95 10.17 -15.77
N PRO A 3 -12.24 10.36 -15.43
CA PRO A 3 -12.87 11.68 -15.46
C PRO A 3 -12.29 12.63 -14.40
N ASP A 4 -12.22 13.92 -14.74
CA ASP A 4 -11.52 14.98 -14.01
C ASP A 4 -12.14 15.39 -12.64
N ASP A 5 -13.21 14.74 -12.19
CA ASP A 5 -14.04 15.24 -11.07
C ASP A 5 -14.00 14.42 -9.78
N TYR A 6 -13.17 13.37 -9.67
CA TYR A 6 -13.05 12.60 -8.41
C TYR A 6 -11.94 13.15 -7.49
N TYR A 7 -12.16 14.32 -6.91
CA TYR A 7 -11.41 14.80 -5.75
C TYR A 7 -11.95 14.11 -4.48
N GLN A 8 -11.52 12.88 -4.23
CA GLN A 8 -11.75 12.21 -2.95
C GLN A 8 -10.71 12.70 -1.95
N LEU A 9 -11.08 13.75 -1.22
CA LEU A 9 -10.31 14.37 -0.14
C LEU A 9 -10.26 13.40 1.07
N PHE A 10 -9.14 12.72 1.28
CA PHE A 10 -8.87 12.01 2.54
C PHE A 10 -7.73 12.72 3.28
N THR A 11 -8.10 13.41 4.36
CA THR A 11 -7.22 14.27 5.17
C THR A 11 -6.61 13.46 6.31
N LEU A 12 -5.28 13.29 6.32
CA LEU A 12 -4.50 12.83 7.48
C LEU A 12 -3.38 13.84 7.75
N HIS A 13 -3.38 14.47 8.94
CA HIS A 13 -2.37 15.42 9.40
C HIS A 13 -1.35 14.72 10.33
N ALA A 14 -0.04 14.75 10.06
CA ALA A 14 1.00 14.57 11.10
C ALA A 14 2.35 15.32 10.85
N MET A 15 2.88 15.91 11.93
CA MET A 15 3.84 17.05 12.01
C MET A 15 5.28 16.71 11.61
N MET A 16 6.02 17.45 10.74
CA MET A 16 7.49 17.32 10.59
C MET A 16 8.22 18.60 10.10
N THR A 17 8.99 19.17 11.05
CA THR A 17 9.91 20.34 11.10
C THR A 17 9.42 21.58 11.89
N ASN A 18 8.73 21.37 13.02
CA ASN A 18 7.86 22.33 13.73
C ASN A 18 6.58 22.72 12.96
N ALA A 19 6.38 22.14 11.78
CA ALA A 19 5.13 22.13 11.04
C ALA A 19 4.99 20.79 10.33
N ILE A 20 3.78 20.27 10.22
CA ILE A 20 3.41 19.08 9.46
C ILE A 20 3.77 19.24 8.00
N THR A 21 4.77 18.52 7.53
CA THR A 21 4.95 18.32 6.08
C THR A 21 4.77 16.83 5.80
N PRO A 22 3.58 16.40 5.32
CA PRO A 22 3.35 15.01 4.97
C PRO A 22 4.30 14.63 3.84
N LEU A 23 5.03 13.54 4.05
CA LEU A 23 5.80 12.82 3.05
C LEU A 23 4.86 12.12 2.05
N VAL A 24 3.96 12.89 1.44
CA VAL A 24 2.91 12.42 0.53
C VAL A 24 2.92 13.28 -0.72
N ASN A 25 3.87 14.19 -0.94
CA ASN A 25 3.80 15.08 -2.11
C ASN A 25 4.01 14.34 -3.46
N GLY A 26 4.42 13.07 -3.44
CA GLY A 26 4.40 12.18 -4.62
C GLY A 26 3.18 11.25 -4.69
N LEU A 27 2.48 11.01 -3.57
CA LEU A 27 1.30 10.16 -3.47
C LEU A 27 -0.03 10.95 -3.47
N LEU A 28 0.04 12.28 -3.30
CA LEU A 28 -1.09 13.21 -3.12
C LEU A 28 -1.96 13.42 -4.38
N ILE A 29 -1.67 12.74 -5.49
CA ILE A 29 -2.49 12.73 -6.73
C ILE A 29 -2.76 11.27 -7.18
N GLY A 30 -2.74 10.32 -6.25
CA GLY A 30 -2.96 8.91 -6.55
C GLY A 30 -4.44 8.56 -6.60
N CYS A 31 -5.05 8.52 -7.79
CA CYS A 31 -6.34 7.86 -7.94
C CYS A 31 -6.23 6.39 -7.47
N LEU A 32 -7.19 5.90 -6.67
CA LEU A 32 -7.23 4.49 -6.23
C LEU A 32 -7.09 3.53 -7.43
N PHE A 33 -7.63 3.92 -8.58
CA PHE A 33 -7.47 3.18 -9.84
C PHE A 33 -6.00 3.02 -10.25
N HIS A 34 -5.21 4.09 -10.25
CA HIS A 34 -3.78 4.03 -10.58
C HIS A 34 -2.98 3.30 -9.51
N PHE A 35 -3.34 3.44 -8.23
CA PHE A 35 -2.74 2.68 -7.14
C PHE A 35 -3.00 1.17 -7.30
N SER A 36 -4.25 0.79 -7.55
CA SER A 36 -4.65 -0.59 -7.84
C SER A 36 -3.90 -1.15 -9.05
N GLN A 37 -3.71 -0.34 -10.10
CA GLN A 37 -2.90 -0.73 -11.25
C GLN A 37 -1.43 -0.93 -10.90
N ALA A 38 -0.85 -0.11 -10.03
CA ALA A 38 0.54 -0.26 -9.61
C ALA A 38 0.74 -1.58 -8.84
N VAL A 39 -0.14 -1.89 -7.90
CA VAL A 39 -0.15 -3.19 -7.19
C VAL A 39 -0.35 -4.34 -8.17
N TRP A 40 -1.29 -4.21 -9.11
CA TRP A 40 -1.52 -5.23 -10.14
C TRP A 40 -0.29 -5.50 -11.01
N ARG A 41 0.43 -4.46 -11.45
CA ARG A 41 1.69 -4.64 -12.19
C ARG A 41 2.73 -5.43 -11.40
N GLN A 42 2.76 -5.28 -10.07
CA GLN A 42 3.67 -6.04 -9.22
C GLN A 42 3.26 -7.50 -9.11
N VAL A 43 1.96 -7.77 -8.90
CA VAL A 43 1.40 -9.14 -8.98
C VAL A 43 1.81 -9.82 -10.29
N GLN A 44 1.70 -9.09 -11.41
CA GLN A 44 2.11 -9.62 -12.72
C GLN A 44 3.62 -9.87 -12.80
N SER A 45 4.44 -8.88 -12.41
CA SER A 45 5.90 -8.96 -12.52
C SER A 45 6.53 -10.06 -11.66
N LYS A 46 5.85 -10.46 -10.58
CA LYS A 46 6.29 -11.50 -9.64
C LYS A 46 5.75 -12.89 -9.99
N GLY A 47 5.08 -13.04 -11.13
CA GLY A 47 4.54 -14.33 -11.58
C GLY A 47 3.26 -14.77 -10.85
N LEU A 48 2.66 -13.90 -10.03
CA LEU A 48 1.50 -14.22 -9.18
C LEU A 48 0.16 -14.09 -9.94
N THR A 49 0.18 -13.89 -11.25
CA THR A 49 -1.03 -13.68 -12.07
C THR A 49 -1.98 -14.88 -12.03
N THR A 50 -1.46 -16.09 -12.19
CA THR A 50 -2.28 -17.32 -12.16
C THR A 50 -2.91 -17.50 -10.78
N LYS A 51 -2.11 -17.37 -9.71
CA LYS A 51 -2.59 -17.43 -8.32
C LYS A 51 -3.70 -16.41 -8.07
N TYR A 52 -3.51 -15.16 -8.48
CA TYR A 52 -4.55 -14.13 -8.35
C TYR A 52 -5.87 -14.47 -9.07
N ASN A 53 -5.81 -15.12 -10.22
CA ASN A 53 -7.00 -15.48 -10.98
C ASN A 53 -7.71 -16.71 -10.40
N GLU A 54 -6.96 -17.70 -9.91
CA GLU A 54 -7.48 -19.01 -9.50
C GLU A 54 -7.77 -19.10 -8.00
N ASP A 55 -7.03 -18.37 -7.18
CA ASP A 55 -7.18 -18.34 -5.72
C ASP A 55 -7.93 -17.08 -5.27
N GLU A 56 -9.15 -17.28 -4.76
CA GLU A 56 -9.99 -16.21 -4.25
C GLU A 56 -9.42 -15.55 -2.98
N PHE A 57 -8.77 -16.31 -2.10
CA PHE A 57 -8.18 -15.79 -0.86
C PHE A 57 -7.00 -14.88 -1.18
N PHE A 58 -6.06 -15.35 -2.01
CA PHE A 58 -4.95 -14.52 -2.45
C PHE A 58 -5.44 -13.23 -3.13
N ARG A 59 -6.46 -13.34 -4.00
CA ARG A 59 -7.07 -12.19 -4.66
C ARG A 59 -7.68 -11.20 -3.67
N LEU A 60 -8.35 -11.70 -2.63
CA LEU A 60 -8.92 -10.90 -1.57
C LEU A 60 -7.83 -10.18 -0.78
N ASN A 61 -6.75 -10.88 -0.41
CA ASN A 61 -5.64 -10.30 0.34
C ASN A 61 -4.95 -9.17 -0.43
N VAL A 62 -4.76 -9.32 -1.76
CA VAL A 62 -4.25 -8.24 -2.62
C VAL A 62 -5.21 -7.03 -2.64
N ARG A 63 -6.52 -7.25 -2.62
CA ARG A 63 -7.50 -6.15 -2.52
C ARG A 63 -7.48 -5.50 -1.14
N GLN A 64 -7.21 -6.26 -0.07
CA GLN A 64 -7.02 -5.73 1.26
C GLN A 64 -5.76 -4.85 1.34
N LEU A 65 -4.65 -5.23 0.69
CA LEU A 65 -3.47 -4.37 0.56
C LEU A 65 -3.84 -3.02 -0.09
N ILE A 66 -4.63 -3.04 -1.16
CA ILE A 66 -5.13 -1.81 -1.80
C ILE A 66 -6.00 -0.99 -0.84
N SER A 67 -6.79 -1.65 0.00
CA SER A 67 -7.68 -0.99 0.98
C SER A 67 -6.94 -0.26 2.10
N LEU A 68 -5.64 -0.55 2.32
CA LEU A 68 -4.81 0.19 3.28
C LEU A 68 -4.73 1.68 2.96
N ALA A 69 -5.02 2.10 1.73
CA ALA A 69 -5.16 3.51 1.36
C ALA A 69 -6.25 4.25 2.16
N PHE A 70 -7.19 3.53 2.77
CA PHE A 70 -8.28 4.08 3.60
C PHE A 70 -8.04 3.93 5.11
N VAL A 71 -6.95 3.27 5.51
CA VAL A 71 -6.63 3.04 6.92
C VAL A 71 -5.95 4.30 7.49
N PRO A 72 -6.34 4.76 8.70
CA PRO A 72 -5.64 5.85 9.38
C PRO A 72 -4.14 5.59 9.54
N LEU A 73 -3.32 6.63 9.43
CA LEU A 73 -1.84 6.51 9.47
C LEU A 73 -1.33 5.85 10.77
N ASP A 74 -1.99 6.08 11.89
CA ASP A 74 -1.65 5.49 13.19
C ASP A 74 -1.96 3.98 13.27
N GLN A 75 -2.76 3.46 12.33
CA GLN A 75 -3.17 2.06 12.25
C GLN A 75 -2.59 1.33 11.04
N ILE A 76 -1.89 2.02 10.13
CA ILE A 76 -1.45 1.44 8.86
C ILE A 76 -0.47 0.28 9.05
N ILE A 77 0.45 0.36 10.02
CA ILE A 77 1.39 -0.71 10.33
C ILE A 77 0.66 -1.95 10.83
N ILE A 78 -0.25 -1.76 11.79
CA ILE A 78 -1.06 -2.84 12.36
C ILE A 78 -1.92 -3.49 11.27
N GLY A 79 -2.56 -2.68 10.44
CA GLY A 79 -3.37 -3.17 9.32
C GLY A 79 -2.55 -3.93 8.29
N PHE A 80 -1.33 -3.48 8.00
CA PHE A 80 -0.42 -4.16 7.09
C PHE A 80 0.06 -5.50 7.64
N ASP A 81 0.50 -5.55 8.90
CA ASP A 81 0.95 -6.78 9.56
C ASP A 81 -0.16 -7.85 9.56
N LEU A 82 -1.39 -7.46 9.92
CA LEU A 82 -2.55 -8.36 9.89
C LEU A 82 -2.86 -8.93 8.49
N ILE A 83 -2.54 -8.18 7.44
CA ILE A 83 -2.72 -8.63 6.06
C ILE A 83 -1.57 -9.55 5.64
N CYS A 84 -0.33 -9.25 6.04
CA CYS A 84 0.85 -10.06 5.74
C CYS A 84 0.70 -11.50 6.27
N ASP A 85 0.15 -11.65 7.48
CA ASP A 85 -0.10 -12.95 8.11
C ASP A 85 -1.09 -13.86 7.32
N GLN A 86 -1.80 -13.30 6.33
CA GLN A 86 -2.74 -14.04 5.49
C GLN A 86 -2.14 -14.51 4.15
N PHE A 87 -0.93 -14.06 3.81
CA PHE A 87 -0.24 -14.48 2.59
C PHE A 87 0.64 -15.71 2.82
N ASP A 88 0.81 -16.52 1.78
CA ASP A 88 1.86 -17.54 1.76
C ASP A 88 3.21 -16.89 1.40
N ASP A 89 4.30 -17.56 1.75
CA ASP A 89 5.70 -17.13 1.52
C ASP A 89 6.01 -16.77 0.05
N ASP A 90 5.23 -17.28 -0.92
CA ASP A 90 5.40 -16.95 -2.34
C ASP A 90 5.06 -15.48 -2.68
N ALA A 91 4.43 -14.76 -1.75
CA ALA A 91 4.07 -13.36 -1.88
C ALA A 91 5.03 -12.39 -1.18
N ASP A 92 6.08 -12.86 -0.51
CA ASP A 92 7.02 -12.03 0.27
C ASP A 92 7.56 -10.85 -0.56
N ASP A 93 7.98 -11.13 -1.79
CA ASP A 93 8.48 -10.13 -2.74
C ASP A 93 7.44 -9.03 -3.02
N LEU A 94 6.15 -9.35 -3.02
CA LEU A 94 5.05 -8.39 -3.22
C LEU A 94 4.84 -7.55 -1.97
N LEU A 95 4.90 -8.18 -0.80
CA LEU A 95 4.75 -7.52 0.49
C LEU A 95 5.92 -6.56 0.76
N GLU A 96 7.16 -6.97 0.50
CA GLU A 96 8.34 -6.12 0.63
C GLU A 96 8.25 -4.89 -0.29
N TYR A 97 7.84 -5.08 -1.54
CA TYR A 97 7.59 -3.97 -2.46
C TYR A 97 6.54 -3.01 -1.87
N PHE A 98 5.43 -3.56 -1.35
CA PHE A 98 4.32 -2.77 -0.85
C PHE A 98 4.73 -1.95 0.37
N GLU A 99 5.37 -2.61 1.35
CA GLU A 99 5.90 -1.96 2.56
C GLU A 99 6.83 -0.82 2.17
N LYS A 100 7.85 -1.10 1.35
CA LYS A 100 8.85 -0.12 0.94
C LYS A 100 8.28 1.07 0.18
N THR A 101 7.29 0.84 -0.68
CA THR A 101 6.77 1.86 -1.61
C THR A 101 5.59 2.63 -1.03
N CYS A 102 4.76 2.00 -0.19
CA CYS A 102 3.50 2.57 0.28
C CYS A 102 3.55 3.01 1.75
N ILE A 103 4.34 2.32 2.58
CA ILE A 103 4.46 2.59 4.02
C ILE A 103 5.78 3.31 4.31
N GLY A 104 6.85 2.87 3.66
CA GLY A 104 8.23 3.29 3.92
C GLY A 104 8.89 2.45 5.00
N GLU A 105 10.21 2.25 4.91
CA GLU A 105 10.91 1.52 5.97
C GLU A 105 10.89 2.31 7.28
N PRO A 106 10.61 1.67 8.44
CA PRO A 106 10.97 2.24 9.72
C PRO A 106 12.47 2.52 9.68
N LYS A 107 12.91 3.75 9.95
CA LYS A 107 14.31 4.01 10.32
C LYS A 107 14.63 3.10 11.50
N ARG A 108 15.24 1.94 11.25
CA ARG A 108 15.88 1.15 12.30
C ARG A 108 16.86 2.12 12.96
N ARG A 109 16.56 2.53 14.19
CA ARG A 109 17.45 3.39 14.98
C ARG A 109 18.80 2.70 14.94
N GLY A 110 19.79 3.38 14.35
CA GLY A 110 21.16 2.92 14.38
C GLY A 110 21.48 2.60 15.84
N THR A 111 21.82 1.34 16.07
CA THR A 111 22.60 0.91 17.23
C THR A 111 23.82 1.80 17.32
N GLY A 112 23.85 2.63 18.37
CA GLY A 112 25.10 3.13 18.94
C GLY A 112 25.71 2.07 19.84
#